data_AF-A0A9N8HH67-F1
#
_entry.id   AF-A0A9N8HH67-F1
#
_cell.length_a   1.000
_cell.length_b   1.000
_cell.length_c   1.000
_cell.angle_alpha   90.00
_cell.angle_beta   90.00
_cell.angle_gamma   90.00
#
_symmetry.space_group_name_H-M   'P 1'
#
loop_
_entity.id
_entity.type
_entity.pdbx_description
1 polymer ?
#
loop_
_entity_poly.entity_id
_entity_poly.type
_entity_poly.pdbx_seq_one_letter_code
_entity_poly.pdbx_strand_id
1 'polypeptide(L)'
;MGLFGGDSDKDNNNILKGLFQPQQEQPGLKTVITIPVEKVKPRPLRFFLQIYIVGQQNQKDSQSWLPREDEEGGLQIYYKDGTGMCQIGLQPNAIQIQRHGERPSLEYMLQESVMLHGVLDELYKIAFDEVEDVEESQRLLKLDPAAIEAARKTLPARQA
;
A
#
# COMPACT_ATOMS: atom_id res chain seq x y z
N MET A 1 -17.13 -29.64 -61.16
CA MET A 1 -18.21 -30.55 -60.74
C MET A 1 -17.81 -31.10 -59.37
N GLY A 2 -18.65 -30.91 -58.34
CA GLY A 2 -18.39 -31.21 -56.91
C GLY A 2 -17.86 -29.97 -56.15
N LEU A 3 -18.62 -29.10 -55.46
CA LEU A 3 -19.72 -29.17 -54.48
C LEU A 3 -19.34 -29.73 -53.10
N PHE A 4 -19.80 -29.01 -52.05
CA PHE A 4 -19.78 -29.25 -50.58
C PHE A 4 -18.52 -28.77 -49.83
N GLY A 5 -18.56 -27.88 -48.83
CA GLY A 5 -19.64 -27.34 -47.99
C GLY A 5 -19.58 -27.91 -46.57
N GLY A 6 -19.44 -27.03 -45.57
CA GLY A 6 -19.94 -27.27 -44.20
C GLY A 6 -18.94 -27.19 -43.05
N ASP A 7 -19.23 -26.23 -42.15
CA ASP A 7 -19.01 -26.24 -40.70
C ASP A 7 -17.56 -26.21 -40.14
N SER A 8 -17.24 -25.49 -39.07
CA SER A 8 -18.08 -24.95 -37.98
C SER A 8 -17.29 -23.93 -37.17
N ASP A 9 -18.01 -22.92 -36.67
CA ASP A 9 -17.67 -22.06 -35.54
C ASP A 9 -16.91 -22.76 -34.41
N LYS A 10 -15.63 -22.42 -34.21
CA LYS A 10 -14.98 -22.50 -32.90
C LYS A 10 -13.94 -21.38 -32.81
N ASP A 11 -13.99 -20.66 -31.70
CA ASP A 11 -12.89 -19.90 -31.07
C ASP A 11 -13.20 -18.45 -30.67
N ASN A 12 -14.43 -18.17 -30.22
CA ASN A 12 -14.74 -16.95 -29.46
C ASN A 12 -14.47 -17.05 -27.94
N ASN A 13 -13.79 -18.11 -27.47
CA ASN A 13 -13.53 -18.32 -26.04
C ASN A 13 -12.14 -17.85 -25.54
N ASN A 14 -11.33 -17.21 -26.39
CA ASN A 14 -10.00 -16.73 -26.00
C ASN A 14 -9.98 -15.30 -25.40
N ILE A 15 -11.07 -14.55 -25.51
CA ILE A 15 -11.11 -13.16 -25.02
C ILE A 15 -11.27 -13.10 -23.49
N LEU A 16 -11.94 -14.10 -22.89
CA LEU A 16 -12.23 -14.12 -21.45
C LEU A 16 -11.12 -14.73 -20.59
N LYS A 17 -10.15 -15.46 -21.18
CA LYS A 17 -9.01 -16.04 -20.45
C LYS A 17 -7.92 -15.03 -20.08
N GLY A 18 -7.90 -13.85 -20.73
CA GLY A 18 -6.94 -12.78 -20.42
C GLY A 18 -7.32 -11.90 -19.23
N LEU A 19 -8.60 -11.92 -18.82
CA LEU A 19 -9.14 -11.03 -17.78
C LEU A 19 -8.96 -11.54 -16.34
N PHE A 20 -8.64 -12.82 -16.16
CA PHE A 20 -8.44 -13.47 -14.87
C PHE A 20 -7.07 -14.15 -14.76
N GLN A 21 -6.02 -13.48 -15.24
CA GLN A 21 -4.68 -13.93 -14.87
C GLN A 21 -4.48 -13.65 -13.38
N PRO A 22 -4.14 -14.65 -12.56
CA PRO A 22 -3.64 -14.37 -11.22
C PRO A 22 -2.43 -13.46 -11.40
N GLN A 23 -2.47 -12.29 -10.75
CA GLN A 23 -1.37 -11.34 -10.70
C GLN A 23 -0.09 -12.14 -10.43
N GLN A 24 0.84 -12.17 -11.39
CA GLN A 24 2.09 -12.90 -11.23
C GLN A 24 2.74 -12.42 -9.93
N GLU A 25 2.88 -13.32 -8.95
CA GLU A 25 3.62 -13.06 -7.72
C GLU A 25 5.06 -12.74 -8.15
N GLN A 26 5.39 -11.45 -8.22
CA GLN A 26 6.76 -11.05 -8.48
C GLN A 26 7.61 -11.53 -7.30
N PRO A 27 8.70 -12.27 -7.54
CA PRO A 27 9.54 -12.78 -6.46
C PRO A 27 10.02 -11.61 -5.60
N GLY A 28 9.73 -11.68 -4.29
CA GLY A 28 10.07 -10.63 -3.33
C GLY A 28 9.01 -9.56 -3.12
N LEU A 29 7.86 -9.59 -3.82
CA LEU A 29 6.72 -8.70 -3.55
C LEU A 29 5.71 -9.37 -2.63
N LYS A 30 5.41 -8.75 -1.49
CA LYS A 30 4.40 -9.22 -0.54
C LYS A 30 3.48 -8.08 -0.13
N THR A 31 2.17 -8.23 -0.33
CA THR A 31 1.19 -7.30 0.28
C THR A 31 1.14 -7.53 1.79
N VAL A 32 1.45 -6.49 2.57
CA VAL A 32 1.47 -6.53 4.04
C VAL A 32 0.12 -6.09 4.59
N ILE A 33 -0.44 -5.00 4.05
CA ILE A 33 -1.72 -4.41 4.48
C ILE A 33 -2.50 -3.98 3.24
N THR A 34 -3.83 -4.13 3.31
CA THR A 34 -4.76 -3.47 2.40
C THR A 34 -5.88 -2.87 3.24
N ILE A 35 -6.05 -1.55 3.14
CA ILE A 35 -7.05 -0.78 3.88
C ILE A 35 -8.08 -0.27 2.86
N PRO A 36 -9.34 -0.75 2.89
CA PRO A 36 -10.39 -0.14 2.08
C PRO A 36 -10.62 1.31 2.54
N VAL A 37 -10.78 2.21 1.58
CA VAL A 37 -11.08 3.63 1.85
C VAL A 37 -12.29 4.08 1.03
N GLU A 38 -13.10 4.95 1.62
CA GLU A 38 -14.25 5.54 0.94
C GLU A 38 -13.82 6.73 0.08
N LYS A 39 -12.84 7.49 0.58
CA LYS A 39 -12.30 8.67 -0.09
C LYS A 39 -10.85 8.87 0.29
N VAL A 40 -10.00 9.10 -0.70
CA VAL A 40 -8.63 9.53 -0.49
C VAL A 40 -8.28 10.68 -1.42
N LYS A 41 -7.54 11.67 -0.89
CA LYS A 41 -6.84 12.69 -1.67
C LYS A 41 -5.38 12.24 -1.77
N PRO A 42 -4.99 11.45 -2.80
CA PRO A 42 -3.72 10.72 -2.81
C PRO A 42 -2.51 11.65 -2.77
N ARG A 43 -2.51 12.74 -3.55
CA ARG A 43 -1.38 13.68 -3.59
C ARG A 43 -1.11 14.36 -2.22
N PRO A 44 -2.09 15.04 -1.58
CA PRO A 44 -1.88 15.59 -0.25
C PRO A 44 -1.55 14.53 0.81
N LEU A 45 -2.22 13.37 0.78
CA LEU A 45 -1.99 12.32 1.77
C LEU A 45 -0.56 11.77 1.66
N ARG A 46 -0.07 11.53 0.44
CA ARG A 46 1.31 11.10 0.20
C ARG A 46 2.32 12.10 0.73
N PHE A 47 2.12 13.39 0.42
CA PHE A 47 3.01 14.45 0.91
C PHE A 47 3.04 14.49 2.44
N PHE A 48 1.87 14.37 3.08
CA PHE A 48 1.78 14.28 4.53
C PHE A 48 2.54 13.07 5.09
N LEU A 49 2.34 11.88 4.52
CA LEU A 49 3.03 10.66 4.94
C LEU A 49 4.55 10.78 4.74
N GLN A 50 5.00 11.42 3.67
CA GLN A 50 6.42 11.67 3.42
C GLN A 50 7.02 12.57 4.52
N ILE A 51 6.33 13.66 4.89
CA ILE A 51 6.76 14.51 6.01
C ILE A 51 6.83 13.71 7.31
N TYR A 52 5.82 12.87 7.58
CA TYR A 52 5.81 12.02 8.76
C TYR A 52 7.03 11.09 8.81
N ILE A 53 7.30 10.37 7.72
CA ILE A 53 8.43 9.42 7.64
C ILE A 53 9.77 10.15 7.81
N VAL A 54 9.94 11.32 7.18
CA VAL A 54 11.14 12.15 7.37
C VAL A 54 11.21 12.70 8.80
N GLY A 55 10.08 13.06 9.42
CA GLY A 55 10.02 13.50 10.81
C GLY A 55 10.51 12.40 11.77
N GLN A 56 10.14 11.14 11.49
CA GLN A 56 10.64 10.00 12.24
C GLN A 56 12.15 9.79 12.07
N GLN A 57 12.77 10.30 11.00
CA GLN A 57 14.23 10.21 10.81
C GLN A 57 15.04 11.09 11.77
N ASN A 58 14.42 12.12 12.33
CA ASN A 58 15.10 13.05 13.24
C ASN A 58 15.14 12.55 14.70
N GLN A 59 14.64 11.34 14.98
CA GLN A 59 14.79 10.68 16.28
C GLN A 59 16.17 10.00 16.38
N LYS A 60 16.72 9.92 17.62
CA LYS A 60 18.14 9.62 17.93
C LYS A 60 18.77 8.40 17.25
N ASP A 61 17.98 7.48 16.68
CA ASP A 61 18.44 6.25 16.01
C ASP A 61 18.10 6.16 14.49
N SER A 62 17.66 7.24 13.84
CA SER A 62 16.76 7.13 12.68
C SER A 62 17.25 7.70 11.33
N GLN A 63 18.48 7.41 10.91
CA GLN A 63 18.84 7.49 9.46
C GLN A 63 18.42 6.21 8.69
N SER A 64 17.49 5.43 9.25
CA SER A 64 17.24 4.06 8.80
C SER A 64 16.30 3.95 7.59
N TRP A 65 15.57 5.01 7.26
CA TRP A 65 14.58 5.03 6.17
C TRP A 65 14.98 6.04 5.12
N LEU A 66 14.68 5.78 3.85
CA LEU A 66 14.93 6.69 2.73
C LEU A 66 13.66 6.74 1.86
N PRO A 67 12.75 7.71 2.07
CA PRO A 67 11.54 7.85 1.29
C PRO A 67 11.86 8.40 -0.11
N ARG A 68 11.21 7.83 -1.12
CA ARG A 68 11.25 8.23 -2.52
C ARG A 68 9.85 8.15 -3.11
N GLU A 69 9.53 9.08 -3.97
CA GLU A 69 8.30 9.01 -4.76
C GLU A 69 8.51 8.05 -5.93
N ASP A 70 7.51 7.23 -6.23
CA ASP A 70 7.49 6.44 -7.46
C ASP A 70 6.81 7.20 -8.62
N GLU A 71 7.03 6.76 -9.85
CA GLU A 71 6.48 7.40 -11.05
C GLU A 71 4.94 7.32 -11.13
N GLU A 72 4.34 6.33 -10.46
CA GLU A 72 2.89 6.08 -10.42
C GLU A 72 2.18 6.82 -9.27
N GLY A 73 2.96 7.51 -8.44
CA GLY A 73 2.51 8.33 -7.36
C GLY A 73 2.39 7.66 -5.99
N GLY A 74 2.93 6.46 -5.81
CA GLY A 74 3.15 5.82 -4.50
C GLY A 74 4.40 6.34 -3.78
N LEU A 75 4.55 5.89 -2.54
CA LEU A 75 5.66 6.25 -1.65
C LEU A 75 6.50 5.01 -1.35
N GLN A 76 7.71 4.96 -1.90
CA GLN A 76 8.69 3.91 -1.64
C GLN A 76 9.59 4.32 -0.47
N ILE A 77 9.83 3.42 0.47
CA ILE A 77 10.57 3.68 1.70
C ILE A 77 11.64 2.61 1.81
N TYR A 78 12.86 2.97 1.42
CA TYR A 78 14.00 2.05 1.44
C TYR A 78 14.58 1.99 2.84
N TYR A 79 14.96 0.80 3.28
CA TYR A 79 15.67 0.64 4.54
C TYR A 79 17.18 0.69 4.33
N LYS A 80 17.92 1.22 5.30
CA LYS A 80 19.37 1.49 5.23
C LYS A 80 20.23 0.27 4.88
N ASP A 81 19.78 -0.94 5.21
CA ASP A 81 20.55 -2.17 4.98
C ASP A 81 20.39 -2.74 3.56
N GLY A 82 19.49 -2.15 2.75
CA GLY A 82 19.22 -2.56 1.37
C GLY A 82 18.50 -3.90 1.20
N THR A 83 18.08 -4.55 2.28
CA THR A 83 17.44 -5.88 2.24
C THR A 83 15.94 -5.82 1.98
N GLY A 84 15.32 -4.66 2.19
CA GLY A 84 13.89 -4.47 1.99
C GLY A 84 13.48 -3.02 1.71
N MET A 85 12.30 -2.90 1.10
CA MET A 85 11.65 -1.62 0.83
C MET A 85 10.14 -1.77 1.08
N CYS A 86 9.55 -0.75 1.70
CA CYS A 86 8.10 -0.67 1.90
C CYS A 86 7.51 0.33 0.90
N GLN A 87 6.51 -0.07 0.14
CA GLN A 87 5.77 0.78 -0.79
C GLN A 87 4.37 1.03 -0.25
N ILE A 88 3.99 2.29 -0.12
CA ILE A 88 2.62 2.72 0.20
C ILE A 88 1.97 3.22 -1.10
N GLY A 89 1.09 2.40 -1.65
CA GLY A 89 0.24 2.73 -2.79
C GLY A 89 -1.07 3.37 -2.34
N LEU A 90 -1.39 4.54 -2.89
CA LEU A 90 -2.64 5.26 -2.63
C LEU A 90 -3.55 5.16 -3.85
N GLN A 91 -4.51 4.25 -3.80
CA GLN A 91 -5.52 4.08 -4.84
C GLN A 91 -6.84 4.74 -4.42
N PRO A 92 -7.72 5.14 -5.36
CA PRO A 92 -8.97 5.84 -5.03
C PRO A 92 -9.86 5.14 -4.00
N ASN A 93 -9.80 3.81 -3.93
CA ASN A 93 -10.64 2.94 -3.10
C ASN A 93 -9.85 2.11 -2.06
N ALA A 94 -8.52 2.14 -2.09
CA ALA A 94 -7.70 1.40 -1.14
C ALA A 94 -6.34 2.05 -0.89
N ILE A 95 -5.84 1.90 0.33
CA ILE A 95 -4.42 2.09 0.66
C ILE A 95 -3.79 0.70 0.72
N GLN A 96 -2.79 0.46 -0.12
CA GLN A 96 -2.08 -0.81 -0.16
C GLN A 96 -0.64 -0.61 0.30
N ILE A 97 -0.19 -1.47 1.21
CA ILE A 97 1.18 -1.47 1.69
C ILE A 97 1.84 -2.77 1.25
N GLN A 98 2.92 -2.64 0.50
CA GLN A 98 3.64 -3.75 -0.08
C GLN A 98 5.08 -3.74 0.41
N ARG A 99 5.60 -4.92 0.72
CA ARG A 99 7.00 -5.17 1.02
C ARG A 99 7.68 -5.70 -0.23
N HIS A 100 8.83 -5.15 -0.53
CA HIS A 100 9.76 -5.60 -1.54
C HIS A 100 11.02 -6.15 -0.86
N GLY A 101 11.55 -7.24 -1.40
CA GLY A 101 12.78 -7.89 -0.94
C GLY A 101 12.61 -9.40 -0.85
N GLU A 102 13.53 -10.16 -1.46
CA GLU A 102 13.46 -11.63 -1.45
C GLU A 102 13.68 -12.22 -0.06
N ARG A 103 14.61 -11.63 0.70
CA ARG A 103 14.98 -12.05 2.06
C ARG A 103 15.27 -10.84 2.95
N PRO A 104 14.22 -10.10 3.37
CA PRO A 104 14.40 -8.94 4.24
C PRO A 104 15.06 -9.35 5.56
N SER A 105 15.94 -8.51 6.09
CA SER A 105 16.60 -8.77 7.36
C SER A 105 15.60 -8.78 8.53
N LEU A 106 15.97 -9.42 9.64
CA LEU A 106 15.16 -9.34 10.86
C LEU A 106 15.06 -7.89 11.36
N GLU A 107 16.14 -7.10 11.24
CA GLU A 107 16.16 -5.68 11.62
C GLU A 107 15.14 -4.89 10.78
N TYR A 108 15.13 -5.09 9.45
CA TYR A 108 14.13 -4.53 8.55
C TYR A 108 12.72 -4.89 9.01
N MET A 109 12.45 -6.17 9.25
CA MET A 109 11.11 -6.66 9.61
C MET A 109 10.58 -6.04 10.90
N LEU A 110 11.45 -5.88 11.91
CA LEU A 110 11.10 -5.26 13.18
C LEU A 110 10.84 -3.76 13.00
N GLN A 111 11.73 -3.07 12.29
CA GLN A 111 11.61 -1.64 12.05
C GLN A 111 10.41 -1.31 11.15
N GLU A 112 10.13 -2.12 10.13
CA GLU A 112 8.96 -2.00 9.27
C GLU A 112 7.68 -2.09 10.09
N SER A 113 7.58 -3.03 11.03
CA SER A 113 6.42 -3.12 11.93
C SER A 113 6.24 -1.84 12.75
N VAL A 114 7.33 -1.32 13.36
CA VAL A 114 7.28 -0.08 14.15
C VAL A 114 6.85 1.11 13.30
N MET A 115 7.42 1.25 12.10
CA MET A 115 7.10 2.32 11.17
C MET A 115 5.63 2.22 10.70
N LEU A 116 5.15 1.03 10.36
CA LEU A 116 3.78 0.82 9.90
C LEU A 116 2.74 1.05 10.99
N HIS A 117 3.01 0.68 12.25
CA HIS A 117 2.13 1.06 13.37
C HIS A 117 2.00 2.57 13.48
N GLY A 118 3.12 3.29 13.34
CA GLY A 118 3.12 4.75 13.32
C GLY A 118 2.36 5.35 12.14
N VAL A 119 2.50 4.77 10.94
CA VAL A 119 1.71 5.17 9.77
C VAL A 119 0.21 4.94 10.00
N LEU A 120 -0.19 3.80 10.59
CA LEU A 120 -1.58 3.53 10.93
C LEU A 120 -2.13 4.51 11.98
N ASP A 121 -1.31 4.91 12.96
CA ASP A 121 -1.68 5.97 13.92
C ASP A 121 -1.95 7.29 13.21
N GLU A 122 -1.09 7.70 12.28
CA GLU A 122 -1.30 8.94 11.53
C GLU A 122 -2.49 8.86 10.59
N LEU A 123 -2.70 7.73 9.89
CA LEU A 123 -3.89 7.53 9.07
C LEU A 123 -5.17 7.62 9.89
N TYR A 124 -5.17 7.06 11.11
CA TYR A 124 -6.28 7.18 12.05
C TYR A 124 -6.54 8.63 12.42
N LYS A 125 -5.50 9.39 12.82
CA LYS A 125 -5.64 10.81 13.16
C LYS A 125 -6.18 11.64 12.00
N ILE A 126 -5.65 11.44 10.79
CA ILE A 126 -6.12 12.16 9.60
C ILE A 126 -7.60 11.87 9.30
N ALA A 127 -8.04 10.63 9.52
CA ALA A 127 -9.41 10.21 9.26
C ALA A 127 -10.38 10.69 10.36
N PHE A 128 -9.98 10.65 11.63
CA PHE A 128 -10.89 10.72 12.78
C PHE A 128 -10.61 11.82 13.81
N ASP A 129 -9.41 12.42 13.84
CA ASP A 129 -9.19 13.51 14.79
C ASP A 129 -10.12 14.68 14.48
N GLU A 130 -10.67 15.24 15.55
CA GLU A 130 -11.55 16.40 15.52
C GLU A 130 -10.69 17.65 15.37
N VAL A 131 -10.51 18.08 14.13
CA VAL A 131 -10.08 19.46 13.85
C VAL A 131 -11.35 20.29 13.76
N GLU A 132 -11.49 21.28 14.64
CA GLU A 132 -12.55 22.29 14.55
C GLU A 132 -12.52 22.90 13.13
N ASP A 133 -13.69 23.07 12.52
CA ASP A 133 -13.87 23.70 11.19
C ASP A 133 -13.38 22.94 9.94
N VAL A 134 -13.19 21.62 9.97
CA VAL A 134 -12.92 20.84 8.74
C VAL A 134 -14.19 20.18 8.20
N GLU A 135 -14.68 20.69 7.06
CA GLU A 135 -15.75 20.02 6.32
C GLU A 135 -15.36 18.58 5.90
N GLU A 136 -16.33 17.68 5.90
CA GLU A 136 -16.17 16.31 5.42
C GLU A 136 -15.63 16.23 3.97
N SER A 137 -15.96 17.24 3.16
CA SER A 137 -15.50 17.38 1.77
C SER A 137 -13.98 17.65 1.70
N GLN A 138 -13.45 18.29 2.74
CA GLN A 138 -12.06 18.75 2.81
C GLN A 138 -11.11 17.71 3.41
N ARG A 139 -11.63 16.72 4.16
CA ARG A 139 -10.84 15.61 4.72
C ARG A 139 -9.99 14.91 3.65
N LEU A 140 -8.74 14.59 4.02
CA LEU A 140 -7.77 13.93 3.16
C LEU A 140 -8.06 12.43 2.98
N LEU A 141 -8.70 11.84 3.99
CA LEU A 141 -8.97 10.42 4.09
C LEU A 141 -10.33 10.20 4.77
N LYS A 142 -11.12 9.29 4.24
CA LYS A 142 -12.30 8.71 4.87
C LYS A 142 -12.25 7.20 4.73
N LEU A 143 -12.44 6.50 5.83
CA LEU A 143 -12.44 5.04 5.92
C LEU A 143 -13.21 4.60 7.16
N ASP A 144 -13.54 3.32 7.23
CA ASP A 144 -14.14 2.69 8.42
C ASP A 144 -13.07 2.51 9.52
N PRO A 145 -13.27 2.98 10.76
CA PRO A 145 -12.35 2.72 11.87
C PRO A 145 -11.96 1.24 12.02
N ALA A 146 -12.88 0.32 11.74
CA ALA A 146 -12.62 -1.12 11.82
C ALA A 146 -11.56 -1.58 10.81
N ALA A 147 -11.38 -0.87 9.69
CA ALA A 147 -10.37 -1.18 8.68
C ALA A 147 -8.94 -0.93 9.20
N ILE A 148 -8.73 0.14 9.98
CA ILE A 148 -7.43 0.42 10.62
C ILE A 148 -7.13 -0.63 11.69
N GLU A 149 -8.12 -0.96 12.52
CA GLU A 149 -7.95 -1.99 13.54
C GLU A 149 -7.68 -3.39 12.96
N ALA A 150 -8.31 -3.72 11.83
CA ALA A 150 -7.99 -4.93 11.08
C ALA A 150 -6.54 -4.92 10.58
N ALA A 151 -6.07 -3.79 10.03
CA ALA A 151 -4.69 -3.62 9.57
C ALA A 151 -3.66 -3.72 10.72
N ARG A 152 -3.97 -3.21 11.92
CA ARG A 152 -3.08 -3.35 13.08
C ARG A 152 -2.86 -4.80 13.49
N LYS A 153 -3.89 -5.65 13.36
CA LYS A 153 -3.83 -7.07 13.72
C LYS A 153 -2.99 -7.91 12.75
N THR A 154 -2.73 -7.44 11.54
CA THR A 154 -1.87 -8.14 10.58
C THR A 154 -0.38 -7.89 10.82
N LEU A 155 -0.04 -6.83 11.56
CA LEU A 155 1.33 -6.49 11.90
C LEU A 155 1.82 -7.28 13.12
N PRO A 156 3.11 -7.69 13.15
CA PRO A 156 3.72 -8.20 14.35
C PRO A 156 3.55 -7.21 15.51
N ALA A 157 3.23 -7.72 16.70
CA ALA A 157 3.05 -6.88 17.89
C ALA A 157 4.29 -6.00 18.11
N ARG A 158 4.06 -4.72 18.44
CA ARG A 158 5.11 -3.80 18.90
C ARG A 158 5.75 -4.45 20.13
N GLN A 159 6.93 -5.04 19.98
CA GLN A 159 7.68 -5.49 21.16
C GLN A 159 7.97 -4.22 21.96
N ALA A 160 7.32 -4.15 23.12
CA ALA A 160 7.43 -3.05 24.09
C ALA A 160 8.84 -2.98 24.67
#